data_AF-A0A315VR25-F1
#
_entry.id   AF-A0A315VR25-F1
#
_cell.length_a   1.000
_cell.length_b   1.000
_cell.length_c   1.000
_cell.angle_alpha   90.00
_cell.angle_beta   90.00
_cell.angle_gamma   90.00
#
_symmetry.space_group_name_H-M   'P 1'
#
loop_
_entity.id
_entity.type
_entity.pdbx_description
1 polymer ?
#
loop_
_entity_poly.entity_id
_entity_poly.type
_entity_poly.pdbx_seq_one_letter_code
_entity_poly.pdbx_strand_id
1 'polypeptide(L)'
;KPKPAKGKAEAHFSLVHYAGTVDYNVLGWLEKNKDPLNDTVVQLYQKSSSKLLAYLYAYHAGDGEGGGKKGGKKKGGSFQTVSALFRENLGKLMTNLRSTHPHFVRCLIPNESKTPGLMENFLVIHQLRCNGVLEGIRICRKGFPSRILYGDFKQRYKVLNASVIPEGQFIDNKKASEKLLGSIDVDHSQYKFGHTKVFFKAGLLGVLEEMRDEKLAELVTMTQAVCRGFLMRREFVKMMERRDAIFTIQYNIRAFMN
;
A
#
# COMPACT_ATOMS: atom_id res chain seq x y z
N LYS A 1 -23.68 -37.30 12.05
CA LYS A 1 -22.76 -37.36 10.90
C LYS A 1 -23.29 -36.43 9.81
N PRO A 2 -22.53 -35.41 9.35
CA PRO A 2 -22.93 -34.65 8.17
C PRO A 2 -23.05 -35.62 6.98
N LYS A 3 -24.16 -35.52 6.22
CA LYS A 3 -24.37 -36.39 5.05
C LYS A 3 -23.30 -36.03 4.00
N PRO A 4 -22.52 -37.00 3.50
CA PRO A 4 -21.53 -36.71 2.47
C PRO A 4 -22.24 -36.26 1.19
N ALA A 5 -21.85 -35.09 0.68
CA ALA A 5 -22.21 -34.69 -0.67
C ALA A 5 -21.53 -35.65 -1.67
N LYS A 6 -22.25 -36.09 -2.70
CA LYS A 6 -21.73 -37.03 -3.72
C LYS A 6 -20.38 -36.53 -4.26
N GLY A 7 -19.33 -37.34 -4.12
CA GLY A 7 -17.99 -37.07 -4.65
C GLY A 7 -16.94 -36.54 -3.66
N LYS A 8 -17.27 -36.31 -2.38
CA LYS A 8 -16.29 -35.90 -1.36
C LYS A 8 -15.81 -37.07 -0.50
N ALA A 9 -14.51 -37.06 -0.14
CA ALA A 9 -13.92 -37.98 0.84
C ALA A 9 -14.61 -37.88 2.21
N GLU A 10 -14.48 -38.92 3.06
CA GLU A 10 -15.17 -39.00 4.35
C GLU A 10 -14.84 -37.78 5.25
N ALA A 11 -15.84 -36.92 5.44
CA ALA A 11 -15.75 -35.73 6.27
C ALA A 11 -16.14 -36.06 7.71
N HIS A 12 -15.31 -35.63 8.66
CA HIS A 12 -15.55 -35.84 10.08
C HIS A 12 -16.31 -34.66 10.70
N PHE A 13 -15.99 -33.43 10.29
CA PHE A 13 -16.68 -32.21 10.70
C PHE A 13 -16.56 -31.13 9.62
N SER A 14 -17.36 -30.07 9.74
CA SER A 14 -17.32 -28.94 8.80
C SER A 14 -17.20 -27.62 9.56
N LEU A 15 -16.51 -26.63 9.00
CA LEU A 15 -16.46 -25.26 9.51
C LEU A 15 -17.05 -24.30 8.49
N VAL A 16 -17.85 -23.36 9.00
CA VAL A 16 -18.40 -22.27 8.18
C VAL A 16 -17.36 -21.16 8.11
N HIS A 17 -16.75 -20.99 6.95
CA HIS A 17 -15.91 -19.84 6.65
C HIS A 17 -16.72 -18.79 5.92
N TYR A 18 -16.22 -17.55 5.89
CA TYR A 18 -16.81 -16.47 5.12
C TYR A 18 -17.06 -16.85 3.65
N ALA A 19 -16.14 -17.62 3.06
CA ALA A 19 -16.22 -18.09 1.68
C ALA A 19 -17.19 -19.27 1.47
N GLY A 20 -17.64 -19.93 2.54
CA GLY A 20 -18.49 -21.11 2.50
C GLY A 20 -18.11 -22.17 3.53
N THR A 21 -18.88 -23.26 3.56
CA THR A 21 -18.62 -24.39 4.46
C THR A 21 -17.53 -25.31 3.90
N VAL A 22 -16.51 -25.57 4.70
CA VAL A 22 -15.40 -26.48 4.35
C VAL A 22 -15.50 -27.73 5.21
N ASP A 23 -15.44 -28.88 4.55
CA ASP A 23 -15.47 -30.20 5.17
C ASP A 23 -14.05 -30.68 5.48
N TYR A 24 -13.78 -31.10 6.71
CA TYR A 24 -12.47 -31.54 7.19
C TYR A 24 -12.44 -33.03 7.47
N ASN A 25 -11.33 -33.67 7.09
CA ASN A 25 -11.00 -35.05 7.43
C ASN A 25 -9.83 -35.05 8.44
N VAL A 26 -10.02 -35.72 9.58
CA VAL A 26 -9.05 -35.74 10.71
C VAL A 26 -8.02 -36.87 10.62
N LEU A 27 -8.13 -37.77 9.65
CA LEU A 27 -7.19 -38.88 9.48
C LEU A 27 -5.76 -38.36 9.26
N GLY A 28 -4.82 -38.91 10.02
CA GLY A 28 -3.39 -38.55 9.96
C GLY A 28 -3.02 -37.20 10.59
N TRP A 29 -3.94 -36.48 11.25
CA TRP A 29 -3.63 -35.20 11.88
C TRP A 29 -2.57 -35.31 12.98
N LEU A 30 -2.62 -36.37 13.79
CA LEU A 30 -1.67 -36.58 14.89
C LEU A 30 -0.24 -36.78 14.37
N GLU A 31 -0.07 -37.59 13.31
CA GLU A 31 1.23 -37.83 12.70
C GLU A 31 1.77 -36.54 12.05
N LYS A 32 0.95 -35.86 11.24
CA LYS A 32 1.33 -34.58 10.62
C LYS A 32 1.70 -33.49 11.63
N ASN A 33 1.06 -33.50 12.80
CA ASN A 33 1.31 -32.49 13.83
C ASN A 33 2.53 -32.81 14.72
N LYS A 34 2.97 -34.07 14.73
CA LYS A 34 4.20 -34.53 15.41
C LYS A 34 5.44 -34.38 14.54
N ASP A 35 5.28 -34.40 13.22
CA ASP A 35 6.38 -34.36 12.24
C ASP A 35 7.47 -35.41 12.53
N PRO A 36 7.12 -36.72 12.58
CA PRO A 36 8.05 -37.75 13.02
C PRO A 36 9.21 -37.90 12.03
N LEU A 37 10.42 -37.60 12.49
CA LEU A 37 11.67 -37.89 11.78
C LEU A 37 12.36 -39.10 12.43
N ASN A 38 13.16 -39.82 11.65
CA ASN A 38 14.00 -40.88 12.19
C ASN A 38 15.21 -40.28 12.90
N ASP A 39 15.25 -40.38 14.23
CA ASP A 39 16.30 -39.80 15.07
C ASP A 39 17.71 -40.29 14.71
N THR A 40 17.87 -41.55 14.30
CA THR A 40 19.17 -42.10 13.88
C THR A 40 19.70 -41.40 12.63
N VAL A 41 18.81 -41.10 11.67
CA VAL A 41 19.17 -40.39 10.44
C VAL A 41 19.50 -38.92 10.74
N VAL A 42 18.72 -38.27 11.61
CA VAL A 42 18.97 -36.90 12.06
C VAL A 42 20.34 -36.77 12.73
N GLN A 43 20.71 -37.73 13.60
CA GLN A 43 22.02 -37.75 14.26
C GLN A 43 23.19 -37.91 13.27
N LEU A 44 23.00 -38.69 12.20
CA LEU A 44 24.01 -38.82 11.15
C LEU A 44 24.19 -37.50 10.39
N TYR A 45 23.10 -36.81 10.07
CA TYR A 45 23.17 -35.51 9.38
C TYR A 45 23.82 -34.41 10.22
N GLN A 46 23.59 -34.41 11.53
CA GLN A 46 24.27 -33.51 12.46
C GLN A 46 25.79 -33.70 12.49
N LYS A 47 26.27 -34.93 12.22
CA LYS A 47 27.70 -35.28 12.19
C LYS A 47 28.27 -35.36 10.77
N SER A 48 27.54 -34.86 9.77
CA SER A 48 27.98 -34.91 8.38
C SER A 48 29.28 -34.14 8.16
N SER A 49 30.12 -34.63 7.25
CA SER A 49 31.29 -33.91 6.75
C SER A 49 30.93 -32.65 5.95
N SER A 50 29.69 -32.58 5.43
CA SER A 50 29.15 -31.37 4.81
C SER A 50 28.69 -30.39 5.89
N LYS A 51 29.42 -29.28 6.02
CA LYS A 51 29.13 -28.22 7.02
C LYS A 51 27.71 -27.65 6.88
N LEU A 52 27.20 -27.53 5.65
CA LEU A 52 25.84 -27.04 5.40
C LEU A 52 24.79 -28.02 5.93
N LEU A 53 24.99 -29.33 5.70
CA LEU A 53 24.05 -30.36 6.16
C LEU A 53 24.01 -30.43 7.69
N ALA A 54 25.18 -30.40 8.33
CA ALA A 54 25.29 -30.34 9.78
C ALA A 54 24.61 -29.09 10.36
N TYR A 55 24.75 -27.94 9.71
CA TYR A 55 24.11 -26.68 10.13
C TYR A 55 22.58 -26.73 10.08
N LEU A 56 21.99 -27.28 9.01
CA LEU A 56 20.53 -27.38 8.85
C LEU A 56 19.86 -28.22 9.96
N TYR A 57 20.56 -29.25 10.45
CA TYR A 57 20.03 -30.17 11.47
C TYR A 57 20.50 -29.86 12.90
N ALA A 58 21.26 -28.78 13.11
CA ALA A 58 21.80 -28.41 14.43
C ALA A 58 20.72 -28.18 15.50
N TYR A 59 19.55 -27.69 15.09
CA TYR A 59 18.43 -27.36 15.99
C TYR A 59 17.50 -28.53 16.33
N HIS A 60 17.62 -29.66 15.63
CA HIS A 60 16.86 -30.89 15.95
C HIS A 60 17.47 -31.65 17.15
N ALA A 61 18.59 -31.20 17.72
CA ALA A 61 19.27 -31.81 18.87
C ALA A 61 18.57 -31.50 20.22
N GLY A 62 17.26 -31.71 20.29
CA GLY A 62 16.42 -31.33 21.42
C GLY A 62 16.13 -32.41 22.47
N ASP A 63 16.61 -33.65 22.30
CA ASP A 63 16.22 -34.77 23.19
C ASP A 63 17.35 -35.78 23.51
N GLY A 64 18.62 -35.37 23.40
CA GLY A 64 19.77 -36.19 23.81
C GLY A 64 20.32 -35.75 25.17
N GLU A 65 20.36 -36.67 26.15
CA GLU A 65 20.94 -36.49 27.48
C GLU A 65 22.30 -35.76 27.47
N GLY A 66 22.40 -34.70 28.28
CA GLY A 66 23.65 -33.97 28.49
C GLY A 66 23.57 -33.03 29.69
N GLY A 67 24.09 -33.47 30.84
CA GLY A 67 24.23 -32.67 32.05
C GLY A 67 25.14 -31.45 31.82
N GLY A 68 24.74 -30.30 32.38
CA GLY A 68 25.55 -29.08 32.33
C GLY A 68 24.78 -27.84 32.77
N LYS A 69 25.14 -27.29 33.93
CA LYS A 69 24.71 -25.98 34.43
C LYS A 69 25.43 -24.87 33.68
N LYS A 70 24.71 -23.99 32.97
CA LYS A 70 24.85 -22.52 32.92
C LYS A 70 24.07 -21.94 31.72
N GLY A 71 23.22 -20.94 31.97
CA GLY A 71 22.74 -20.00 30.95
C GLY A 71 21.33 -20.22 30.40
N GLY A 72 20.31 -19.80 31.14
CA GLY A 72 19.22 -18.92 30.66
C GLY A 72 18.37 -19.23 29.42
N LYS A 73 18.47 -20.39 28.76
CA LYS A 73 17.46 -20.86 27.79
C LYS A 73 16.74 -22.05 28.40
N LYS A 74 15.42 -21.93 28.58
CA LYS A 74 14.54 -22.93 29.19
C LYS A 74 14.90 -24.34 28.66
N LYS A 75 15.42 -25.17 29.57
CA LYS A 75 15.44 -26.63 29.40
C LYS A 75 14.00 -27.10 29.22
N GLY A 76 13.76 -27.92 28.21
CA GLY A 76 12.46 -28.54 27.92
C GLY A 76 11.80 -27.96 26.67
N GLY A 77 12.29 -28.35 25.49
CA GLY A 77 11.49 -28.33 24.26
C GLY A 77 10.45 -29.45 24.32
N SER A 78 9.57 -29.41 25.32
CA SER A 78 8.45 -30.34 25.45
C SER A 78 7.60 -30.27 24.19
N PHE A 79 7.64 -31.34 23.38
CA PHE A 79 6.75 -31.64 22.25
C PHE A 79 6.11 -30.39 21.61
N GLN A 80 6.91 -29.52 21.00
CA GLN A 80 6.36 -28.39 20.25
C GLN A 80 5.74 -28.95 18.97
N THR A 81 4.41 -29.11 18.97
CA THR A 81 3.68 -29.54 17.78
C THR A 81 3.84 -28.52 16.65
N VAL A 82 3.76 -28.98 15.40
CA VAL A 82 3.81 -28.11 14.21
C VAL A 82 2.76 -27.00 14.30
N SER A 83 1.56 -27.32 14.80
CA SER A 83 0.47 -26.36 14.98
C SER A 83 0.79 -25.28 16.02
N ALA A 84 1.53 -25.62 17.09
CA ALA A 84 1.91 -24.65 18.12
C ALA A 84 2.90 -23.61 17.55
N LEU A 85 3.90 -24.05 16.80
CA LEU A 85 4.83 -23.16 16.10
C LEU A 85 4.11 -22.29 15.07
N PHE A 86 3.21 -22.88 14.28
CA PHE A 86 2.43 -22.13 13.29
C PHE A 86 1.56 -21.05 13.94
N ARG A 87 0.91 -21.37 15.08
CA ARG A 87 0.11 -20.40 15.84
C ARG A 87 0.95 -19.24 16.38
N GLU A 88 2.15 -19.52 16.90
CA GLU A 88 3.05 -18.47 17.40
C GLU A 88 3.49 -17.54 16.26
N ASN A 89 3.94 -18.10 15.14
CA ASN A 89 4.37 -17.34 13.97
C ASN A 89 3.22 -16.51 13.39
N LEU A 90 2.02 -17.09 13.28
CA LEU A 90 0.82 -16.39 12.83
C LEU A 90 0.46 -15.25 13.80
N GLY A 91 0.59 -15.45 15.11
CA GLY A 91 0.38 -14.40 16.11
C GLY A 91 1.32 -13.22 15.92
N LYS A 92 2.62 -13.48 15.75
CA LYS A 92 3.63 -12.44 15.47
C LYS A 92 3.33 -11.70 14.16
N LEU A 93 3.00 -12.44 13.10
CA LEU A 93 2.62 -11.88 11.81
C LEU A 93 1.41 -10.95 11.93
N MET A 94 0.35 -11.38 12.62
CA MET A 94 -0.86 -10.57 12.79
C MET A 94 -0.61 -9.30 13.61
N THR A 95 0.28 -9.34 14.60
CA THR A 95 0.69 -8.13 15.34
C THR A 95 1.39 -7.13 14.40
N ASN A 96 2.34 -7.60 13.59
CA ASN A 96 3.05 -6.75 12.63
C ASN A 96 2.11 -6.16 11.55
N LEU A 97 1.16 -6.96 11.05
CA LEU A 97 0.18 -6.51 10.06
C LEU A 97 -0.81 -5.48 10.63
N ARG A 98 -1.12 -5.55 11.94
CA ARG A 98 -2.00 -4.58 12.60
C ARG A 98 -1.33 -3.24 12.88
N SER A 99 0.00 -3.20 12.99
CA SER A 99 0.76 -1.97 13.18
C SER A 99 1.03 -1.18 11.89
N THR A 100 0.65 -1.70 10.73
CA THR A 100 0.88 -1.07 9.42
C THR A 100 -0.41 -0.55 8.80
N HIS A 101 -0.28 0.25 7.73
CA HIS A 101 -1.41 0.65 6.91
C HIS A 101 -1.63 -0.38 5.78
N PRO A 102 -2.73 -1.15 5.79
CA PRO A 102 -2.89 -2.26 4.85
C PRO A 102 -3.35 -1.76 3.48
N HIS A 103 -2.67 -2.24 2.44
CA HIS A 103 -3.12 -2.14 1.05
C HIS A 103 -3.44 -3.55 0.53
N PHE A 104 -4.55 -3.68 -0.20
CA PHE A 104 -5.05 -4.99 -0.63
C PHE A 104 -4.96 -5.14 -2.15
N VAL A 105 -4.36 -6.24 -2.60
CA VAL A 105 -4.41 -6.71 -4.00
C VAL A 105 -5.07 -8.08 -4.01
N ARG A 106 -6.08 -8.27 -4.86
CA ARG A 106 -6.81 -9.54 -4.99
C ARG A 106 -6.58 -10.10 -6.39
N CYS A 107 -5.83 -11.18 -6.49
CA CYS A 107 -5.61 -11.90 -7.74
C CYS A 107 -6.82 -12.81 -8.04
N LEU A 108 -7.23 -12.86 -9.31
CA LEU A 108 -8.32 -13.71 -9.79
C LEU A 108 -7.78 -14.69 -10.83
N ILE A 109 -8.20 -15.94 -10.74
CA ILE A 109 -7.91 -16.97 -11.73
C ILE A 109 -8.95 -16.83 -12.84
N PRO A 110 -8.57 -16.57 -14.10
CA PRO A 110 -9.53 -16.31 -15.17
C PRO A 110 -10.17 -17.58 -15.72
N ASN A 111 -9.46 -18.71 -15.75
CA ASN A 111 -9.93 -20.01 -16.22
C ASN A 111 -9.06 -21.14 -15.64
N GLU A 112 -9.58 -22.37 -15.62
CA GLU A 112 -8.82 -23.55 -15.16
C GLU A 112 -7.94 -24.15 -16.26
N SER A 113 -8.23 -23.88 -17.54
CA SER A 113 -7.47 -24.36 -18.70
C SER A 113 -6.11 -23.66 -18.89
N LYS A 114 -5.78 -22.68 -18.05
CA LYS A 114 -4.55 -21.85 -18.09
C LYS A 114 -4.34 -21.16 -19.44
N THR A 115 -5.42 -20.83 -20.14
CA THR A 115 -5.39 -20.21 -21.46
C THR A 115 -5.41 -18.68 -21.32
N PRO A 116 -4.44 -17.93 -21.88
CA PRO A 116 -4.47 -16.47 -21.82
C PRO A 116 -5.67 -15.92 -22.61
N GLY A 117 -6.28 -14.84 -22.11
CA GLY A 117 -7.42 -14.15 -22.77
C GLY A 117 -8.78 -14.85 -22.63
N LEU A 118 -8.82 -16.11 -22.19
CA LEU A 118 -10.06 -16.81 -21.88
C LEU A 118 -10.53 -16.45 -20.47
N MET A 119 -11.83 -16.22 -20.28
CA MET A 119 -12.41 -15.88 -18.99
C MET A 119 -13.67 -16.70 -18.72
N GLU A 120 -13.69 -17.43 -17.61
CA GLU A 120 -14.82 -18.23 -17.16
C GLU A 120 -15.61 -17.48 -16.09
N ASN A 121 -16.78 -16.97 -16.48
CA ASN A 121 -17.57 -16.08 -15.63
C ASN A 121 -17.99 -16.74 -14.30
N PHE A 122 -18.39 -18.02 -14.33
CA PHE A 122 -18.86 -18.71 -13.13
C PHE A 122 -17.74 -18.85 -12.08
N LEU A 123 -16.55 -19.25 -12.53
CA LEU A 123 -15.35 -19.38 -11.69
C LEU A 123 -14.97 -18.04 -11.05
N VAL A 124 -15.00 -16.96 -11.83
CA VAL A 124 -14.62 -15.62 -11.36
C VAL A 124 -15.66 -15.06 -10.39
N ILE A 125 -16.96 -15.23 -10.67
CA ILE A 125 -18.03 -14.81 -9.76
C ILE A 125 -17.92 -15.54 -8.42
N HIS A 126 -17.61 -16.84 -8.44
CA HIS A 126 -17.38 -17.60 -7.23
C HIS A 126 -16.22 -17.01 -6.41
N GLN A 127 -15.08 -16.74 -7.06
CA GLN A 127 -13.92 -16.09 -6.41
C GLN A 127 -14.26 -14.71 -5.84
N LEU A 128 -15.01 -13.87 -6.56
CA LEU A 128 -15.38 -12.53 -6.10
C LEU A 128 -16.21 -12.57 -4.80
N ARG A 129 -17.07 -13.59 -4.64
CA ARG A 129 -17.83 -13.84 -3.41
C ARG A 129 -16.91 -14.32 -2.29
N CYS A 130 -16.13 -15.37 -2.55
CA CYS A 130 -15.26 -15.99 -1.53
C CYS A 130 -14.14 -15.06 -1.04
N ASN A 131 -13.59 -14.21 -1.93
CA ASN A 131 -12.56 -13.23 -1.59
C ASN A 131 -13.13 -11.97 -0.91
N GLY A 132 -14.46 -11.86 -0.78
CA GLY A 132 -15.15 -10.72 -0.18
C GLY A 132 -15.02 -9.44 -0.97
N VAL A 133 -14.77 -9.54 -2.28
CA VAL A 133 -14.66 -8.38 -3.17
C VAL A 133 -16.02 -7.69 -3.29
N LEU A 134 -17.12 -8.45 -3.40
CA LEU A 134 -18.47 -7.88 -3.50
C LEU A 134 -18.87 -7.12 -2.23
N GLU A 135 -18.55 -7.68 -1.06
CA GLU A 135 -18.78 -7.05 0.23
C GLU A 135 -17.87 -5.82 0.42
N GLY A 136 -16.61 -5.91 -0.02
CA GLY A 136 -15.69 -4.78 -0.09
C GLY A 136 -16.24 -3.63 -0.94
N ILE A 137 -16.73 -3.92 -2.14
CA ILE A 137 -17.38 -2.93 -3.02
C ILE A 137 -18.61 -2.34 -2.34
N ARG A 138 -19.46 -3.18 -1.73
CA ARG A 138 -20.68 -2.73 -1.05
C ARG A 138 -20.37 -1.78 0.11
N ILE A 139 -19.35 -2.09 0.91
CA ILE A 139 -18.88 -1.24 2.01
C ILE A 139 -18.26 0.04 1.47
N CYS A 140 -17.37 -0.03 0.47
CA CYS A 140 -16.75 1.14 -0.13
C CYS A 140 -17.75 2.08 -0.80
N ARG A 141 -18.83 1.55 -1.40
CA ARG A 141 -19.89 2.36 -2.03
C ARG A 141 -20.78 3.06 -1.01
N LYS A 142 -21.02 2.44 0.15
CA LYS A 142 -21.76 3.05 1.26
C LYS A 142 -20.89 3.99 2.09
N GLY A 143 -19.59 3.73 2.13
CA GLY A 143 -18.62 4.45 2.95
C GLY A 143 -17.92 5.59 2.23
N PHE A 144 -16.96 6.16 2.95
CA PHE A 144 -16.06 7.20 2.47
C PHE A 144 -14.62 6.72 2.71
N PRO A 145 -13.98 6.07 1.72
CA PRO A 145 -12.67 5.43 1.90
C PRO A 145 -11.56 6.45 2.17
N SER A 146 -11.61 7.62 1.54
CA SER A 146 -10.58 8.66 1.67
C SER A 146 -10.92 9.64 2.78
N ARG A 147 -9.94 9.95 3.65
CA ARG A 147 -10.13 10.79 4.83
C ARG A 147 -8.95 11.73 4.99
N ILE A 148 -9.20 13.03 5.00
CA ILE A 148 -8.15 14.05 5.05
C ILE A 148 -8.41 14.97 6.24
N LEU A 149 -7.34 15.32 6.98
CA LEU A 149 -7.41 16.29 8.07
C LEU A 149 -7.75 17.68 7.52
N TYR A 150 -8.51 18.48 8.27
CA TYR A 150 -8.92 19.81 7.79
C TYR A 150 -7.74 20.74 7.51
N GLY A 151 -6.66 20.67 8.29
CA GLY A 151 -5.45 21.47 8.06
C GLY A 151 -4.80 21.13 6.70
N ASP A 152 -4.59 19.83 6.46
CA ASP A 152 -4.00 19.33 5.22
C ASP A 152 -4.88 19.65 4.01
N PHE A 153 -6.21 19.47 4.14
CA PHE A 153 -7.16 19.79 3.07
C PHE A 153 -7.12 21.27 2.72
N LYS A 154 -7.21 22.15 3.73
CA LYS A 154 -7.13 23.60 3.54
C LYS A 154 -5.83 24.00 2.85
N GLN A 155 -4.68 23.52 3.33
CA GLN A 155 -3.38 23.87 2.76
C GLN A 155 -3.24 23.37 1.32
N ARG A 156 -3.68 22.15 1.04
CA ARG A 156 -3.53 21.51 -0.28
C ARG A 156 -4.43 22.14 -1.34
N TYR A 157 -5.68 22.44 -1.00
CA TYR A 157 -6.70 22.89 -1.94
C TYR A 157 -7.01 24.39 -1.90
N LYS A 158 -6.35 25.20 -1.04
CA LYS A 158 -6.50 26.67 -1.02
C LYS A 158 -6.34 27.28 -2.42
N VAL A 159 -5.47 26.72 -3.26
CA VAL A 159 -5.20 27.21 -4.62
C VAL A 159 -6.39 27.12 -5.56
N LEU A 160 -7.34 26.21 -5.31
CA LEU A 160 -8.55 26.07 -6.14
C LEU A 160 -9.41 27.33 -6.09
N ASN A 161 -9.51 27.96 -4.92
CA ASN A 161 -10.23 29.21 -4.75
C ASN A 161 -9.68 30.00 -3.55
N ALA A 162 -8.64 30.81 -3.81
CA ALA A 162 -7.99 31.60 -2.76
C ALA A 162 -8.90 32.70 -2.20
N SER A 163 -9.85 33.21 -2.98
CA SER A 163 -10.72 34.33 -2.61
C SER A 163 -11.70 33.99 -1.48
N VAL A 164 -12.04 32.71 -1.32
CA VAL A 164 -13.02 32.23 -0.33
C VAL A 164 -12.44 32.19 1.10
N ILE A 165 -11.11 32.23 1.22
CA ILE A 165 -10.40 32.21 2.50
C ILE A 165 -9.69 33.56 2.67
N PRO A 166 -10.31 34.54 3.37
CA PRO A 166 -9.70 35.84 3.69
C PRO A 166 -8.28 35.71 4.23
N GLU A 167 -7.35 36.44 3.63
CA GLU A 167 -5.96 36.47 4.10
C GLU A 167 -5.85 37.30 5.39
N GLY A 168 -5.13 36.79 6.39
CA GLY A 168 -4.89 37.47 7.67
C GLY A 168 -5.94 37.23 8.77
N GLN A 169 -7.07 36.58 8.48
CA GLN A 169 -8.06 36.22 9.50
C GLN A 169 -7.93 34.73 9.87
N PHE A 170 -7.80 34.43 11.16
CA PHE A 170 -7.78 33.04 11.62
C PHE A 170 -9.16 32.41 11.47
N ILE A 171 -9.36 31.69 10.37
CA ILE A 171 -10.57 30.89 10.13
C ILE A 171 -10.26 29.45 10.52
N ASP A 172 -11.13 28.89 11.36
CA ASP A 172 -11.12 27.47 11.72
C ASP A 172 -11.01 26.59 10.48
N ASN A 173 -10.13 25.60 10.54
CA ASN A 173 -9.80 24.76 9.39
C ASN A 173 -11.02 23.99 8.88
N LYS A 174 -11.95 23.62 9.77
CA LYS A 174 -13.21 22.99 9.36
C LYS A 174 -14.06 23.96 8.54
N LYS A 175 -14.34 25.15 9.08
CA LYS A 175 -15.14 26.18 8.40
C LYS A 175 -14.51 26.64 7.07
N ALA A 176 -13.18 26.74 7.02
CA ALA A 176 -12.45 27.03 5.79
C ALA A 176 -12.64 25.93 4.74
N SER A 177 -12.56 24.66 5.15
CA SER A 177 -12.76 23.51 4.25
C SER A 177 -14.20 23.42 3.76
N GLU A 178 -15.19 23.72 4.61
CA GLU A 178 -16.61 23.78 4.25
C GLU A 178 -16.88 24.85 3.20
N LYS A 179 -16.37 26.07 3.42
CA LYS A 179 -16.49 27.15 2.44
C LYS A 179 -15.79 26.84 1.12
N LEU A 180 -14.59 26.25 1.18
CA LEU A 180 -13.82 25.92 -0.01
C LEU A 180 -14.55 24.87 -0.87
N LEU A 181 -15.02 23.77 -0.26
CA LEU A 181 -15.80 22.77 -0.98
C LEU A 181 -17.14 23.30 -1.48
N GLY A 182 -17.81 24.19 -0.73
CA GLY A 182 -19.05 24.83 -1.17
C GLY A 182 -18.85 25.84 -2.32
N SER A 183 -17.63 26.30 -2.57
CA SER A 183 -17.31 27.19 -3.69
C SER A 183 -16.96 26.46 -4.99
N ILE A 184 -16.76 25.15 -4.91
CA ILE A 184 -16.41 24.30 -6.04
C ILE A 184 -17.68 23.54 -6.45
N ASP A 185 -17.94 23.44 -7.75
CA ASP A 185 -19.09 22.71 -8.26
C ASP A 185 -18.86 21.19 -8.20
N VAL A 186 -19.00 20.63 -6.99
CA VAL A 186 -18.89 19.20 -6.71
C VAL A 186 -20.14 18.68 -6.02
N ASP A 187 -20.52 17.44 -6.36
CA ASP A 187 -21.68 16.79 -5.74
C ASP A 187 -21.48 16.63 -4.22
N HIS A 188 -22.36 17.28 -3.45
CA HIS A 188 -22.36 17.29 -1.99
C HIS A 188 -22.69 15.90 -1.38
N SER A 189 -23.12 14.93 -2.20
CA SER A 189 -23.30 13.53 -1.77
C SER A 189 -21.99 12.73 -1.73
N GLN A 190 -20.93 13.23 -2.39
CA GLN A 190 -19.65 12.55 -2.55
C GLN A 190 -18.68 12.82 -1.39
N TYR A 191 -18.99 13.78 -0.52
CA TYR A 191 -18.20 14.06 0.67
C TYR A 191 -19.05 14.26 1.92
N LYS A 192 -18.44 14.10 3.09
CA LYS A 192 -19.04 14.39 4.39
C LYS A 192 -18.02 15.00 5.35
N PHE A 193 -18.48 15.93 6.17
CA PHE A 193 -17.68 16.57 7.22
C PHE A 193 -17.79 15.79 8.53
N GLY A 194 -16.65 15.41 9.11
CA GLY A 194 -16.58 14.89 10.47
C GLY A 194 -16.12 15.94 11.47
N HIS A 195 -15.73 15.49 12.66
CA HIS A 195 -15.20 16.38 13.71
C HIS A 195 -13.81 16.92 13.37
N THR A 196 -12.90 16.06 12.91
CA THR A 196 -11.48 16.41 12.66
C THR A 196 -11.05 16.25 11.20
N LYS A 197 -11.85 15.55 10.40
CA LYS A 197 -11.52 15.15 9.03
C LYS A 197 -12.71 15.36 8.10
N VAL A 198 -12.39 15.59 6.84
CA VAL A 198 -13.34 15.47 5.72
C VAL A 198 -13.20 14.09 5.09
N PHE A 199 -14.33 13.51 4.69
CA PHE A 199 -14.48 12.16 4.18
C PHE A 199 -14.93 12.23 2.72
N PHE A 200 -14.30 11.48 1.83
CA PHE A 200 -14.60 11.48 0.39
C PHE A 200 -14.91 10.07 -0.11
N LYS A 201 -15.87 9.98 -1.04
CA LYS A 201 -16.10 8.79 -1.85
C LYS A 201 -14.93 8.59 -2.83
N ALA A 202 -14.81 7.36 -3.34
CA ALA A 202 -13.84 7.06 -4.38
C ALA A 202 -14.11 7.90 -5.63
N GLY A 203 -13.05 8.40 -6.28
CA GLY A 203 -13.14 9.23 -7.48
C GLY A 203 -13.10 10.74 -7.21
N LEU A 204 -13.87 11.25 -6.25
CA LEU A 204 -13.96 12.71 -6.01
C LEU A 204 -12.60 13.35 -5.70
N LEU A 205 -11.75 12.68 -4.94
CA LEU A 205 -10.42 13.20 -4.62
C LEU A 205 -9.54 13.34 -5.88
N GLY A 206 -9.69 12.44 -6.85
CA GLY A 206 -8.97 12.53 -8.12
C GLY A 206 -9.40 13.75 -8.92
N VAL A 207 -10.72 14.02 -8.98
CA VAL A 207 -11.27 15.23 -9.62
C VAL A 207 -10.73 16.50 -8.97
N LEU A 208 -10.66 16.55 -7.63
CA LEU A 208 -10.09 17.70 -6.92
C LEU A 208 -8.59 17.91 -7.19
N GLU A 209 -7.82 16.82 -7.37
CA GLU A 209 -6.41 16.92 -7.75
C GLU A 209 -6.25 17.39 -9.20
N GLU A 210 -7.10 16.91 -10.13
CA GLU A 210 -7.07 17.33 -11.54
C GLU A 210 -7.37 18.83 -11.68
N MET A 211 -8.44 19.33 -11.06
CA MET A 211 -8.76 20.76 -11.03
C MET A 211 -7.62 21.60 -10.41
N ARG A 212 -6.91 21.04 -9.43
CA ARG A 212 -5.79 21.70 -8.76
C ARG A 212 -4.58 21.77 -9.68
N ASP A 213 -4.28 20.69 -10.39
CA ASP A 213 -3.16 20.62 -11.32
C ASP A 213 -3.38 21.57 -12.51
N GLU A 214 -4.61 21.69 -13.02
CA GLU A 214 -4.97 22.68 -14.04
C GLU A 214 -4.73 24.12 -13.56
N LYS A 215 -5.18 24.46 -12.34
CA LYS A 215 -4.97 25.80 -11.78
C LYS A 215 -3.50 26.09 -11.51
N LEU A 216 -2.74 25.11 -11.05
CA LEU A 216 -1.30 25.25 -10.85
C LEU A 216 -0.58 25.45 -12.19
N ALA A 217 -0.98 24.72 -13.24
CA ALA A 217 -0.40 24.88 -14.57
C ALA A 217 -0.60 26.30 -15.11
N GLU A 218 -1.80 26.88 -14.93
CA GLU A 218 -2.10 28.28 -15.29
C GLU A 218 -1.19 29.27 -14.55
N LEU A 219 -1.12 29.17 -13.22
CA LEU A 219 -0.31 30.07 -12.37
C LEU A 219 1.19 29.95 -12.65
N VAL A 220 1.69 28.73 -12.83
CA VAL A 220 3.09 28.48 -13.18
C VAL A 220 3.41 29.07 -14.56
N THR A 221 2.51 28.89 -15.53
CA THR A 221 2.70 29.45 -16.89
C THR A 221 2.75 30.97 -16.86
N MET A 222 1.86 31.63 -16.10
CA MET A 222 1.89 33.09 -15.92
C MET A 222 3.22 33.54 -15.28
N THR A 223 3.65 32.86 -14.22
CA THR A 223 4.91 33.17 -13.54
C THR A 223 6.10 33.00 -14.47
N GLN A 224 6.14 31.89 -15.22
CA GLN A 224 7.17 31.61 -16.21
C GLN A 224 7.20 32.66 -17.32
N ALA A 225 6.04 33.12 -17.79
CA ALA A 225 5.95 34.18 -18.81
C ALA A 225 6.58 35.49 -18.31
N VAL A 226 6.28 35.89 -17.06
CA VAL A 226 6.89 37.06 -16.42
C VAL A 226 8.41 36.91 -16.29
N CYS A 227 8.88 35.76 -15.79
CA CYS A 227 10.31 35.48 -15.63
C CYS A 227 11.05 35.50 -16.98
N ARG A 228 10.51 34.83 -18.01
CA ARG A 228 11.10 34.81 -19.37
C ARG A 228 11.13 36.21 -19.97
N GLY A 229 10.04 36.98 -19.83
CA GLY A 229 9.98 38.37 -20.29
C GLY A 229 10.98 39.28 -19.56
N PHE A 230 11.16 39.11 -18.26
CA PHE A 230 12.14 39.84 -17.47
C PHE A 230 13.58 39.54 -17.92
N LEU A 231 13.91 38.26 -18.10
CA LEU A 231 15.25 37.84 -18.55
C LEU A 231 15.59 38.42 -19.93
N MET A 232 14.68 38.31 -20.90
CA MET A 232 14.92 38.83 -22.25
C MET A 232 15.00 40.35 -22.31
N ARG A 233 14.22 41.08 -21.52
CA ARG A 233 14.34 42.55 -21.43
C ARG A 233 15.70 42.97 -20.88
N ARG A 234 16.21 42.27 -19.85
CA ARG A 234 17.56 42.54 -19.32
C ARG A 234 18.65 42.19 -20.33
N GLU A 235 18.52 41.09 -21.06
CA GLU A 235 19.51 40.73 -22.08
C GLU A 235 19.48 41.72 -23.26
N PHE A 236 18.31 42.21 -23.66
CA PHE A 236 18.19 43.21 -24.73
C PHE A 236 18.92 44.52 -24.38
N VAL A 237 18.77 45.01 -23.14
CA VAL A 237 19.50 46.21 -22.68
C VAL A 237 21.02 45.99 -22.77
N LYS A 238 21.52 44.83 -22.31
CA LYS A 238 22.93 44.48 -22.44
C LYS A 238 23.38 44.37 -23.91
N MET A 239 22.53 43.85 -24.79
CA MET A 239 22.84 43.77 -26.23
C MET A 239 22.94 45.17 -26.87
N MET A 240 22.10 46.11 -26.47
CA MET A 240 22.18 47.51 -26.90
C MET A 240 23.47 48.19 -26.39
N GLU A 241 23.80 48.03 -25.11
CA GLU A 241 25.07 48.53 -24.55
C GLU A 241 26.29 47.92 -25.28
N ARG A 242 26.26 46.61 -25.54
CA ARG A 242 27.31 45.93 -26.33
C ARG A 242 27.40 46.46 -27.75
N ARG A 243 26.27 46.77 -28.40
CA ARG A 243 26.25 47.29 -29.78
C ARG A 243 26.98 48.64 -29.86
N ASP A 244 26.69 49.56 -28.94
CA ASP A 244 27.33 50.88 -28.93
C ASP A 244 28.83 50.78 -28.60
N ALA A 245 29.20 49.89 -27.66
CA ALA A 245 30.60 49.58 -27.37
C ALA A 245 31.32 48.99 -28.60
N ILE A 246 30.68 48.07 -29.34
CA ILE A 246 31.24 47.48 -30.56
C ILE A 246 31.51 48.56 -31.62
N PHE A 247 30.56 49.46 -31.87
CA PHE A 247 30.78 50.56 -32.83
C PHE A 247 31.95 51.44 -32.39
N THR A 248 32.00 51.82 -31.11
CA THR A 248 33.09 52.64 -30.56
C THR A 248 34.44 51.95 -30.77
N ILE A 249 34.55 50.65 -30.49
CA ILE A 249 35.78 49.88 -30.71
C ILE A 249 36.14 49.84 -32.20
N GLN A 250 35.17 49.55 -33.08
CA GLN A 250 35.40 49.49 -34.53
C GLN A 250 35.89 50.82 -35.10
N TYR A 251 35.28 51.94 -34.69
CA TYR A 251 35.70 53.27 -35.12
C TYR A 251 37.13 53.59 -34.66
N ASN A 252 37.45 53.32 -33.39
CA ASN A 252 38.78 53.57 -32.85
C ASN A 252 39.86 52.73 -33.55
N ILE A 253 39.61 51.44 -33.80
CA ILE A 253 40.56 50.57 -34.52
C ILE A 253 40.79 51.07 -35.95
N ARG A 254 39.73 51.45 -36.67
CA ARG A 254 39.85 51.99 -38.04
C ARG A 254 40.61 53.32 -38.08
N ALA A 255 40.38 54.19 -37.10
CA ALA A 255 41.09 55.46 -36.98
C ALA A 255 42.57 55.27 -36.60
N PHE A 256 42.91 54.22 -35.85
CA PHE A 256 44.29 53.91 -35.48
C PHE A 256 45.11 53.27 -36.63
N MET A 257 44.45 52.53 -37.52
CA MET A 257 45.10 51.85 -38.66
C MET A 257 45.27 52.75 -39.90
N ASN A 258 44.58 53.89 -39.95
CA ASN A 258 44.76 54.93 -40.97
C ASN A 258 45.71 56.01 -40.46
#